data_AF-A0A7D5M8C8-F1
#
_entry.id   AF-A0A7D5M8C8-F1
#
_cell.length_a   1.000
_cell.length_b   1.000
_cell.length_c   1.000
_cell.angle_alpha   90.00
_cell.angle_beta   90.00
_cell.angle_gamma   90.00
#
_symmetry.space_group_name_H-M   'P 1'
#
loop_
_entity.id
_entity.type
_entity.pdbx_description
1 polymer ?
#
loop_
_entity_poly.entity_id
_entity_poly.type
_entity_poly.pdbx_seq_one_letter_code
_entity_poly.pdbx_strand_id
1 'polypeptide(L)'
;MKKNLTFRAWYYFRMGWSTYFAFAFAAINTLTVTYYLAIEKAPALKDVFPSFIYYVVIVTLTGIPILIAVGYLHFKKSSAYKAEADISFESHPHLKRILQNTENMLPLYLKMSEMMIKMSKNEKLSDKEIEEISLLQNELSQHIEKRLSGKYESNVYGTDNKQ
;
A
#
# COMPACT_ATOMS: atom_id res chain seq x y z
N MET A 1 -2.13 -17.36 -19.31
CA MET A 1 -0.92 -16.89 -18.59
C MET A 1 0.12 -16.16 -19.47
N LYS A 2 0.07 -16.24 -20.81
CA LYS A 2 0.99 -15.51 -21.72
C LYS A 2 0.58 -14.06 -22.06
N LYS A 3 -0.60 -13.59 -21.65
CA LYS A 3 -0.99 -12.19 -21.85
C LYS A 3 -0.12 -11.29 -20.95
N ASN A 4 0.45 -10.24 -21.53
CA ASN A 4 1.14 -9.13 -20.85
C ASN A 4 2.59 -9.38 -20.39
N LEU A 5 3.35 -10.30 -21.02
CA LEU A 5 4.76 -10.54 -20.67
C LEU A 5 5.60 -9.26 -20.69
N THR A 6 5.43 -8.40 -21.70
CA THR A 6 6.12 -7.11 -21.80
C THR A 6 5.79 -6.17 -20.65
N PHE A 7 4.51 -6.04 -20.29
CA PHE A 7 4.11 -5.20 -19.15
C PHE A 7 4.65 -5.73 -17.83
N ARG A 8 4.69 -7.05 -17.65
CA ARG A 8 5.28 -7.67 -16.45
C ARG A 8 6.79 -7.46 -16.39
N ALA A 9 7.50 -7.65 -17.50
CA ALA A 9 8.93 -7.40 -17.59
C ALA A 9 9.25 -5.92 -17.31
N TRP A 10 8.48 -5.00 -17.90
CA TRP A 10 8.63 -3.56 -17.63
C TRP A 10 8.35 -3.21 -16.17
N TYR A 11 7.31 -3.80 -15.57
CA TYR A 11 7.03 -3.64 -14.14
C TYR A 11 8.20 -4.11 -13.28
N TYR A 12 8.74 -5.32 -13.52
CA TYR A 12 9.89 -5.82 -12.78
C TYR A 12 11.13 -4.95 -12.94
N PHE A 13 11.37 -4.45 -14.17
CA PHE A 13 12.46 -3.51 -14.42
C PHE A 13 12.30 -2.23 -13.60
N ARG A 14 11.13 -1.57 -13.66
CA ARG A 14 10.89 -0.34 -12.88
C ARG A 14 10.99 -0.57 -11.38
N MET A 15 10.47 -1.69 -10.88
CA MET A 15 10.58 -2.05 -9.47
C MET A 15 12.02 -2.30 -9.07
N GLY A 16 12.79 -3.03 -9.87
CA GLY A 16 14.21 -3.27 -9.62
C GLY A 16 15.03 -1.98 -9.63
N TRP A 17 14.81 -1.14 -10.63
CA TRP A 17 15.45 0.17 -10.74
C TRP A 17 15.11 1.07 -9.55
N SER A 18 13.82 1.32 -9.30
CA SER A 18 13.37 2.27 -8.28
C SER A 18 13.68 1.82 -6.86
N THR A 19 13.62 0.51 -6.58
CA THR A 19 13.78 -0.01 -5.21
C THR A 19 15.25 -0.21 -4.84
N TYR A 20 16.09 -0.67 -5.77
CA TYR A 20 17.46 -1.05 -5.45
C TYR A 20 18.52 -0.11 -6.02
N PHE A 21 18.34 0.37 -7.26
CA PHE A 21 19.39 1.14 -7.94
C PHE A 21 19.26 2.64 -7.76
N ALA A 22 18.04 3.18 -7.77
CA ALA A 22 17.80 4.63 -7.79
C ALA A 22 18.46 5.34 -6.60
N PHE A 23 18.32 4.80 -5.39
CA PHE A 23 18.93 5.38 -4.19
C PHE A 23 20.47 5.37 -4.28
N ALA A 24 21.08 4.23 -4.63
CA ALA A 24 22.53 4.12 -4.72
C ALA A 24 23.09 5.05 -5.80
N PHE A 25 22.45 5.09 -6.97
CA PHE A 25 22.86 5.96 -8.07
C PHE A 25 22.75 7.43 -7.70
N ALA A 26 21.62 7.84 -7.12
CA ALA A 26 21.44 9.21 -6.64
C ALA A 26 22.44 9.57 -5.54
N ALA A 27 22.66 8.70 -4.56
CA ALA A 27 23.62 8.93 -3.48
C ALA A 27 25.05 9.10 -4.00
N ILE A 28 25.51 8.20 -4.87
CA ILE A 28 26.86 8.29 -5.47
C ILE A 28 27.00 9.59 -6.25
N ASN A 29 26.02 9.93 -7.10
CA ASN A 29 26.06 11.15 -7.90
C ASN A 29 26.06 12.40 -7.01
N THR A 30 25.13 12.49 -6.05
CA THR A 30 25.03 13.63 -5.13
C THR A 30 26.30 13.78 -4.30
N LEU A 31 26.83 12.70 -3.70
CA LEU A 31 28.07 12.76 -2.93
C LEU A 31 29.24 13.25 -3.80
N THR A 32 29.37 12.72 -5.01
CA THR A 32 30.45 13.08 -5.95
C THR A 32 30.34 14.53 -6.38
N VAL A 33 29.18 14.94 -6.90
CA VAL A 33 28.95 16.29 -7.42
C VAL A 33 29.05 17.34 -6.32
N THR A 34 28.43 17.10 -5.15
CA THR A 34 28.51 18.03 -4.01
C THR A 34 29.95 18.20 -3.56
N TYR A 35 30.74 17.13 -3.49
CA TYR A 35 32.12 17.25 -3.05
C TYR A 35 32.96 18.06 -4.06
N TYR A 36 33.05 17.59 -5.31
CA TYR A 36 33.96 18.18 -6.29
C TYR A 36 33.50 19.55 -6.81
N LEU A 37 32.20 19.82 -6.86
CA LEU A 37 31.71 21.12 -7.34
C LEU A 37 31.53 22.16 -6.23
N ALA A 38 31.22 21.76 -5.00
CA ALA A 38 30.96 22.71 -3.91
C ALA A 38 32.02 22.66 -2.81
N ILE A 39 32.23 21.51 -2.16
CA ILE A 39 33.11 21.40 -0.98
C ILE A 39 34.56 21.72 -1.32
N GLU A 40 35.10 21.12 -2.39
CA GLU A 40 36.50 21.31 -2.77
C GLU A 40 36.84 22.77 -3.10
N LYS A 41 35.84 23.54 -3.56
CA LYS A 41 35.99 24.94 -3.98
C LYS A 41 35.71 25.94 -2.86
N ALA A 42 35.23 25.50 -1.70
CA ALA A 42 34.90 26.35 -0.57
C ALA A 42 35.88 26.09 0.59
N PRO A 43 36.81 27.02 0.90
CA PRO A 43 37.85 26.82 1.92
C PRO A 43 37.30 26.36 3.28
N ALA A 44 36.24 27.01 3.77
CA ALA A 44 35.62 26.67 5.05
C ALA A 44 35.05 25.23 5.10
N LEU A 45 34.55 24.70 3.97
CA LEU A 45 34.05 23.32 3.91
C LEU A 45 35.18 22.32 3.76
N LYS A 46 36.25 22.69 3.07
CA LYS A 46 37.44 21.84 2.87
C LYS A 46 38.23 21.63 4.16
N ASP A 47 38.19 22.59 5.08
CA ASP A 47 38.78 22.43 6.43
C ASP A 47 38.06 21.33 7.24
N VAL A 48 36.74 21.21 7.07
CA VAL A 48 35.93 20.17 7.74
C VAL A 48 35.98 18.84 6.99
N PHE A 49 36.03 18.89 5.65
CA PHE A 49 36.00 17.75 4.75
C PHE A 49 37.23 17.75 3.83
N PRO A 50 38.41 17.34 4.34
CA PRO A 50 39.67 17.51 3.63
C PRO A 50 39.85 16.59 2.41
N SER A 51 39.11 15.48 2.37
CA SER A 51 39.09 14.57 1.22
C SER A 51 37.69 14.03 0.94
N PHE A 52 37.49 13.54 -0.29
CA PHE A 52 36.24 12.91 -0.70
C PHE A 52 35.88 11.72 0.20
N ILE A 53 36.86 10.91 0.58
CA ILE A 53 36.64 9.74 1.43
C ILE A 53 36.19 10.15 2.84
N TYR A 54 36.80 11.19 3.43
CA TYR A 54 36.37 11.71 4.73
C TYR A 54 34.93 12.22 4.68
N TYR A 55 34.59 12.99 3.64
CA TYR A 55 33.25 13.47 3.42
C TYR A 55 32.22 12.33 3.32
N VAL A 56 32.48 11.33 2.47
CA VAL A 56 31.58 10.18 2.28
C VAL A 56 31.36 9.45 3.60
N VAL A 57 32.43 9.14 4.34
CA VAL A 57 32.31 8.41 5.62
C VAL A 57 31.47 9.19 6.62
N ILE A 58 31.73 10.49 6.81
CA ILE A 58 30.98 11.31 7.78
C ILE A 58 29.51 11.43 7.38
N VAL A 59 29.22 11.72 6.11
CA VAL A 59 27.85 11.87 5.63
C VAL A 59 27.09 10.55 5.66
N THR A 60 27.72 9.43 5.34
CA THR A 60 27.06 8.11 5.43
C THR A 60 26.79 7.73 6.89
N LEU A 61 27.75 7.93 7.79
CA LEU A 61 27.60 7.61 9.22
C LEU A 61 26.52 8.45 9.91
N THR A 62 26.33 9.70 9.50
CA THR A 62 25.31 10.59 10.07
C THR A 62 23.98 10.51 9.32
N GLY A 63 24.03 10.42 8.00
CA GLY A 63 22.88 10.39 7.10
C GLY A 63 22.04 9.13 7.26
N ILE A 64 22.65 7.94 7.37
CA ILE A 64 21.89 6.69 7.53
C ILE A 64 21.03 6.71 8.80
N PRO A 65 21.57 7.02 10.01
CA PRO A 65 20.75 7.13 11.22
C PRO A 65 19.62 8.16 11.09
N ILE A 66 19.89 9.33 10.50
CA ILE A 66 18.88 10.38 10.30
C ILE A 66 17.76 9.87 9.38
N LEU A 67 18.09 9.24 8.25
CA LEU A 67 17.11 8.69 7.32
C LEU A 67 16.25 7.61 7.97
N ILE A 68 16.86 6.74 8.79
CA ILE A 68 16.12 5.73 9.56
C ILE A 68 15.17 6.40 10.55
N ALA A 69 15.63 7.41 11.29
CA ALA A 69 14.82 8.11 12.27
C ALA A 69 13.63 8.85 11.62
N VAL A 70 13.88 9.57 10.52
CA VAL A 70 12.83 10.27 9.75
C VAL A 70 11.83 9.26 9.19
N GLY A 71 12.29 8.16 8.60
CA GLY A 71 11.43 7.09 8.10
C GLY A 71 10.57 6.49 9.21
N TYR A 72 11.18 6.17 10.34
CA TYR A 72 10.47 5.63 11.51
C TYR A 72 9.37 6.58 12.01
N LEU A 73 9.68 7.88 12.13
CA LEU A 73 8.70 8.87 12.57
C LEU A 73 7.55 9.04 11.57
N HIS A 74 7.88 9.04 10.27
CA HIS A 74 6.88 9.11 9.20
C HIS A 74 5.89 7.93 9.30
N PHE A 75 6.39 6.69 9.35
CA PHE A 75 5.55 5.50 9.40
C PHE A 75 4.75 5.36 10.71
N LYS A 76 5.31 5.75 11.86
CA LYS A 76 4.67 5.51 13.15
C LYS A 76 3.67 6.59 13.57
N LYS A 77 3.88 7.85 13.14
CA LYS A 77 3.18 9.00 13.75
C LYS A 77 2.62 10.01 12.75
N SER A 78 2.86 9.85 11.44
CA SER A 78 2.43 10.84 10.47
C SER A 78 1.01 10.59 9.97
N SER A 79 0.17 11.64 9.97
CA SER A 79 -1.09 11.66 9.24
C SER A 79 -0.87 11.48 7.72
N ALA A 80 0.30 11.88 7.21
CA ALA A 80 0.67 11.67 5.82
C ALA A 80 0.74 10.18 5.47
N TYR A 81 1.34 9.35 6.34
CA TYR A 81 1.41 7.90 6.10
C TYR A 81 0.01 7.26 6.05
N LYS A 82 -0.91 7.70 6.92
CA LYS A 82 -2.30 7.23 6.86
C LYS A 82 -2.95 7.56 5.52
N ALA A 83 -2.83 8.81 5.05
CA ALA A 83 -3.37 9.21 3.75
C ALA A 83 -2.73 8.43 2.58
N GLU A 84 -1.42 8.19 2.62
CA GLU A 84 -0.73 7.36 1.63
C GLU A 84 -1.24 5.91 1.63
N ALA A 85 -1.46 5.33 2.82
CA ALA A 85 -2.02 3.99 2.96
C ALA A 85 -3.45 3.93 2.42
N ASP A 86 -4.31 4.89 2.76
CA ASP A 86 -5.69 4.97 2.28
C ASP A 86 -5.72 5.06 0.74
N ILE A 87 -4.94 5.97 0.14
CA ILE A 87 -4.82 6.10 -1.32
C ILE A 87 -4.31 4.79 -1.95
N SER A 88 -3.34 4.13 -1.32
CA SER A 88 -2.84 2.84 -1.79
C SER A 88 -3.95 1.79 -1.79
N PHE A 89 -4.72 1.65 -0.71
CA PHE A 89 -5.83 0.71 -0.65
C PHE A 89 -6.93 1.02 -1.67
N GLU A 90 -7.28 2.30 -1.85
CA GLU A 90 -8.32 2.74 -2.79
C GLU A 90 -7.91 2.57 -4.26
N SER A 91 -6.65 2.84 -4.58
CA SER A 91 -6.11 2.73 -5.94
C SER A 91 -5.83 1.29 -6.36
N HIS A 92 -5.59 0.37 -5.42
CA HIS A 92 -5.39 -1.05 -5.70
C HIS A 92 -6.73 -1.76 -5.87
N PRO A 93 -7.12 -2.19 -7.08
CA PRO A 93 -8.46 -2.71 -7.31
C PRO A 93 -8.75 -4.00 -6.54
N HIS A 94 -7.73 -4.85 -6.34
CA HIS A 94 -7.88 -6.08 -5.58
C HIS A 94 -8.02 -5.84 -4.08
N LEU A 95 -7.28 -4.87 -3.52
CA LEU A 95 -7.37 -4.54 -2.10
C LEU A 95 -8.68 -3.85 -1.78
N LYS A 96 -9.11 -2.89 -2.62
CA LYS A 96 -10.43 -2.26 -2.53
C LYS A 96 -11.56 -3.29 -2.54
N ARG A 97 -11.47 -4.31 -3.40
CA ARG A 97 -12.43 -5.43 -3.44
C ARG A 97 -12.44 -6.22 -2.13
N ILE A 98 -11.28 -6.53 -1.57
CA ILE A 98 -11.18 -7.28 -0.31
C ILE A 98 -11.79 -6.48 0.84
N LEU A 99 -11.53 -5.17 0.90
CA LEU A 99 -12.10 -4.28 1.92
C LEU A 99 -13.63 -4.29 1.85
N GLN A 100 -14.21 -4.01 0.69
CA GLN A 100 -15.66 -4.01 0.48
C GLN A 100 -16.30 -5.37 0.81
N ASN A 101 -15.67 -6.48 0.40
CA ASN A 101 -16.16 -7.82 0.75
C ASN A 101 -16.13 -8.06 2.26
N THR A 102 -15.09 -7.59 2.94
CA THR A 102 -14.96 -7.72 4.39
C THR A 102 -16.01 -6.90 5.12
N GLU A 103 -16.23 -5.65 4.71
CA GLU A 103 -17.28 -4.78 5.25
C GLU A 103 -18.66 -5.40 5.12
N ASN A 104 -18.98 -6.01 3.98
CA ASN A 104 -20.26 -6.68 3.75
C ASN A 104 -20.41 -7.99 4.57
N MET A 105 -19.30 -8.67 4.92
CA MET A 105 -19.33 -9.91 5.70
C MET A 105 -19.38 -9.68 7.22
N LEU A 106 -18.84 -8.57 7.74
CA LEU A 106 -18.77 -8.28 9.17
C LEU A 106 -20.14 -8.32 9.89
N PRO A 107 -21.22 -7.70 9.35
CA PRO A 107 -22.54 -7.78 9.96
C PRO A 107 -23.08 -9.21 10.03
N LEU A 108 -22.83 -10.01 8.99
CA LEU A 108 -23.27 -11.41 8.95
C LEU A 108 -22.54 -12.25 10.01
N TYR A 109 -21.24 -12.03 10.21
CA TYR A 109 -20.49 -12.71 11.27
C TYR A 109 -20.97 -12.33 12.67
N LEU A 110 -21.30 -11.06 12.91
CA LEU A 110 -21.87 -10.63 14.18
C LEU A 110 -23.21 -11.32 14.45
N LYS A 111 -24.10 -11.34 13.45
CA LYS A 111 -25.40 -12.02 13.57
C LYS A 111 -25.27 -13.53 13.75
N MET A 112 -24.31 -14.16 13.06
CA MET A 112 -24.01 -15.57 13.26
C MET A 112 -23.51 -15.86 14.69
N SER A 113 -22.70 -14.96 15.26
CA SER A 113 -22.27 -15.06 16.66
C SER A 113 -23.44 -14.89 17.65
N GLU A 114 -24.32 -13.92 17.42
CA GLU A 114 -25.55 -13.73 18.21
C GLU A 114 -26.44 -15.00 18.18
N MET A 115 -26.62 -15.60 17.00
CA MET A 115 -27.34 -16.86 16.84
C MET A 115 -26.70 -18.00 17.65
N MET A 116 -25.37 -18.15 17.59
CA MET A 116 -24.66 -19.19 18.36
C MET A 116 -24.87 -19.01 19.88
N ILE A 117 -24.84 -17.77 20.38
CA ILE A 117 -25.09 -17.49 21.80
C ILE A 117 -26.52 -17.87 22.18
N LYS A 118 -27.52 -17.54 21.36
CA LYS A 118 -28.92 -17.91 21.61
C LYS A 118 -29.14 -19.42 21.58
N MET A 119 -28.56 -20.10 20.60
CA MET A 119 -28.59 -21.56 20.53
C MET A 119 -27.98 -22.21 21.77
N SER A 120 -26.86 -21.68 22.28
CA SER A 120 -26.22 -22.15 23.52
C SER A 120 -27.13 -21.99 24.75
N LYS A 121 -28.01 -20.97 24.75
CA LYS A 121 -28.99 -20.71 25.81
C LYS A 121 -30.35 -21.38 25.58
N ASN A 122 -30.51 -22.19 24.52
CA ASN A 122 -31.80 -22.71 24.06
C ASN A 122 -32.87 -21.62 23.82
N GLU A 123 -32.43 -20.40 23.49
CA GLU A 123 -33.31 -19.30 23.11
C GLU A 123 -33.67 -19.41 21.62
N LYS A 124 -34.95 -19.19 21.28
CA LYS A 124 -35.38 -19.10 19.88
C LYS A 124 -35.10 -17.72 19.32
N LEU A 125 -34.82 -17.65 18.01
CA LEU A 125 -34.77 -16.39 17.28
C LEU A 125 -36.19 -15.81 17.20
N SER A 126 -36.30 -14.49 17.37
CA SER A 126 -37.55 -13.77 17.12
C SER A 126 -37.78 -13.58 15.63
N ASP A 127 -39.04 -13.38 15.23
CA ASP A 127 -39.41 -13.16 13.82
C ASP A 127 -38.67 -11.95 13.21
N LYS A 128 -38.46 -10.90 14.01
CA LYS A 128 -37.68 -9.71 13.60
C LYS A 128 -36.22 -10.04 13.31
N GLU A 129 -35.59 -10.89 14.14
CA GLU A 129 -34.19 -11.29 13.92
C GLU A 129 -34.05 -12.19 12.69
N ILE A 130 -35.03 -13.05 12.44
CA ILE A 130 -35.10 -13.87 11.23
C ILE A 130 -35.22 -12.99 9.98
N GLU A 131 -36.04 -11.93 10.05
CA GLU A 131 -36.17 -10.95 8.98
C GLU A 131 -34.84 -10.19 8.74
N GLU A 132 -34.20 -9.67 9.79
CA GLU A 132 -32.90 -8.98 9.71
C GLU A 132 -31.82 -9.88 9.09
N ILE A 133 -31.73 -11.15 9.50
CA ILE A 133 -30.77 -12.11 8.95
C ILE A 133 -31.07 -12.38 7.46
N SER A 134 -32.36 -12.51 7.11
CA SER A 134 -32.78 -12.76 5.73
C SER A 134 -32.47 -11.57 4.81
N LEU A 135 -32.62 -10.33 5.31
CA LEU A 135 -32.22 -9.12 4.60
C LEU A 135 -30.70 -9.11 4.34
N LEU A 136 -29.88 -9.38 5.36
CA LEU A 136 -28.42 -9.44 5.21
C LEU A 136 -27.97 -10.55 4.24
N GLN A 137 -28.63 -11.71 4.26
CA GLN A 137 -28.36 -12.79 3.31
C GLN A 137 -28.71 -12.40 1.86
N ASN A 138 -29.82 -11.67 1.67
CA ASN A 138 -30.21 -11.16 0.36
C ASN A 138 -29.22 -10.11 -0.16
N GLU A 139 -28.80 -9.17 0.68
CA GLU A 139 -27.77 -8.17 0.32
C GLU A 139 -26.44 -8.83 -0.10
N LEU A 140 -25.99 -9.84 0.66
CA LEU A 140 -24.79 -10.60 0.31
C LEU A 140 -24.95 -11.37 -1.01
N SER A 141 -26.12 -11.97 -1.24
CA SER A 141 -26.43 -12.69 -2.48
C SER A 141 -26.41 -11.76 -3.69
N GLN A 142 -27.03 -10.59 -3.58
CA GLN A 142 -26.99 -9.55 -4.63
C GLN A 142 -25.56 -9.08 -4.91
N HIS A 143 -24.75 -8.88 -3.87
CA HIS A 143 -23.33 -8.51 -4.02
C HIS A 143 -22.53 -9.60 -4.77
N ILE A 144 -22.79 -10.87 -4.47
CA ILE A 144 -22.19 -12.03 -5.15
C ILE A 144 -22.62 -12.10 -6.62
N GLU A 145 -23.92 -11.93 -6.92
CA GLU A 145 -24.44 -11.95 -8.29
C GLU A 145 -23.90 -10.79 -9.14
N LYS A 146 -23.86 -9.58 -8.57
CA LYS A 146 -23.27 -8.41 -9.23
C LYS A 146 -21.79 -8.63 -9.59
N ARG A 147 -21.08 -9.41 -8.77
CA ARG A 147 -19.70 -9.83 -9.05
C ARG A 147 -19.63 -10.89 -10.17
N LEU A 148 -20.46 -11.94 -10.11
CA LEU A 148 -20.42 -13.05 -11.07
C LEU A 148 -20.89 -12.63 -12.47
N SER A 149 -21.79 -11.64 -12.57
CA SER A 149 -22.31 -11.12 -13.84
C SER A 149 -21.33 -10.25 -14.65
N GLY A 150 -20.06 -10.12 -14.23
CA GLY A 150 -19.02 -9.41 -14.97
C GLY A 150 -19.17 -7.87 -15.01
N LYS A 151 -20.31 -7.32 -14.60
CA LYS A 151 -20.57 -5.85 -14.52
C LYS A 151 -19.61 -5.08 -13.61
N TYR A 152 -18.89 -5.79 -12.72
CA TYR A 152 -17.88 -5.20 -11.85
C TYR A 152 -16.47 -5.17 -12.48
N GLU A 153 -16.15 -6.10 -13.39
CA GLU A 153 -14.84 -6.13 -14.05
C GLU A 153 -14.73 -5.07 -15.15
N SER A 154 -15.82 -4.79 -15.87
CA SER A 154 -15.86 -3.76 -16.93
C SER A 154 -15.55 -2.35 -16.40
N ASN A 155 -16.03 -2.02 -15.20
CA ASN A 155 -15.85 -0.70 -14.60
C ASN A 155 -14.49 -0.51 -13.89
N VAL A 156 -13.79 -1.59 -13.60
CA VAL A 156 -12.54 -1.55 -12.81
C VAL A 156 -11.30 -1.70 -13.68
N TYR A 157 -11.39 -2.41 -14.81
CA TYR A 157 -10.26 -2.59 -15.73
C TYR A 157 -10.33 -1.72 -16.99
N GLY A 158 -11.34 -0.86 -17.12
CA GLY A 158 -11.46 0.05 -18.28
C GLY A 158 -11.36 -0.72 -19.60
N THR A 159 -11.92 -1.92 -19.68
CA THR A 159 -11.93 -2.68 -20.94
C THR A 159 -13.11 -2.22 -21.78
N ASP A 160 -13.05 -0.98 -22.25
CA ASP A 160 -13.66 -0.60 -23.53
C ASP A 160 -12.74 -1.11 -24.63
N ASN A 161 -12.75 -2.42 -24.85
CA ASN A 161 -12.32 -2.99 -26.12
C ASN A 161 -13.57 -3.43 -26.87
N LYS A 162 -14.26 -2.44 -27.44
CA LYS A 162 -14.99 -2.64 -28.68
C LYS A 162 -13.97 -2.68 -29.82
N GLN A 163 -13.59 -3.87 -30.25
CA GLN A 163 -13.31 -4.22 -31.63
C GLN A 163 -13.77 -5.66 -31.87
#